data_AF-A0A920VYJ3-F1
#
_entry.id   AF-A0A920VYJ3-F1
#
_cell.length_a   1.000
_cell.length_b   1.000
_cell.length_c   1.000
_cell.angle_alpha   90.00
_cell.angle_beta   90.00
_cell.angle_gamma   90.00
#
_symmetry.space_group_name_H-M   'P 1'
#
loop_
_entity.id
_entity.type
_entity.pdbx_description
1 polymer ?
#
loop_
_entity_poly.entity_id
_entity_poly.type
_entity_poly.pdbx_seq_one_letter_code
_entity_poly.pdbx_strand_id
1 'polypeptide(L)'
;MKTALNIRSDEFLKKYTTLQTLKDTGIPLVKLLMSENSNGACIFLDGSKGCSIYQNRPQVCRSYPLGLGTLDPRHEKLQTEGQSPEARFMIQEDMCKGHLEPKTWTLKKWMEDQGTIAMEKGNKPWMEIVAKLKAMKINDKQNHEISLFIMASYDLDTFRQFVFESSFLERFEVDINTIKSIYSEQESLLKFGMEWLLFALFNEGTIRPKVNK
;
A
#
# COMPACT_ATOMS: atom_id res chain seq x y z
N MET A 1 9.68 4.35 3.03
CA MET A 1 10.22 5.53 2.30
C MET A 1 10.40 6.73 3.22
N LYS A 2 9.36 7.27 3.87
CA LYS A 2 9.47 8.42 4.80
C LYS A 2 10.60 8.30 5.83
N THR A 3 10.76 7.12 6.43
CA THR A 3 11.80 6.83 7.41
C THR A 3 13.22 6.98 6.84
N ALA A 4 13.42 6.60 5.57
CA ALA A 4 14.71 6.72 4.89
C ALA A 4 15.10 8.18 4.65
N LEU A 5 14.11 9.06 4.49
CA LEU A 5 14.29 10.48 4.30
C LEU A 5 14.19 11.27 5.62
N ASN A 6 13.89 10.58 6.73
CA ASN A 6 13.67 11.17 8.04
C ASN A 6 12.66 12.34 8.03
N ILE A 7 11.54 12.16 7.32
CA ILE A 7 10.44 13.11 7.24
C ILE A 7 9.11 12.45 7.61
N ARG A 8 8.09 13.29 7.85
CA ARG A 8 6.72 12.83 8.09
C ARG A 8 6.06 12.32 6.81
N SER A 9 5.01 11.50 6.95
CA SER A 9 4.22 10.94 5.85
C SER A 9 3.56 12.04 5.01
N ASP A 10 2.92 13.02 5.65
CA ASP A 10 2.27 14.16 4.99
C ASP A 10 3.27 14.98 4.17
N GLU A 11 4.46 15.22 4.73
CA GLU A 11 5.55 15.90 4.03
C GLU A 11 6.07 15.08 2.84
N PHE A 12 6.22 13.76 3.00
CA PHE A 12 6.64 12.86 1.93
C PHE A 12 5.63 12.88 0.78
N LEU A 13 4.34 12.76 1.09
CA LEU A 13 3.26 12.76 0.11
C LEU A 13 3.25 14.07 -0.68
N LYS A 14 3.37 15.21 0.01
CA LYS A 14 3.38 16.53 -0.62
C LYS A 14 4.58 16.75 -1.55
N LYS A 15 5.78 16.30 -1.14
CA LYS A 15 7.02 16.59 -1.87
C LYS A 15 7.34 15.62 -3.00
N TYR A 16 6.99 14.34 -2.85
CA TYR A 16 7.50 13.28 -3.72
C TYR A 16 6.41 12.50 -4.44
N THR A 17 5.14 12.85 -4.26
CA THR A 17 4.03 12.09 -4.82
C THR A 17 2.97 12.96 -5.49
N THR A 18 2.15 12.33 -6.32
CA THR A 18 0.90 12.85 -6.83
C THR A 18 -0.20 11.81 -6.62
N LEU A 19 -1.43 12.27 -6.47
CA LEU A 19 -2.59 11.38 -6.55
C LEU A 19 -2.90 11.10 -8.02
N GLN A 20 -3.18 9.84 -8.32
CA GLN A 20 -3.70 9.39 -9.59
C GLN A 20 -4.91 8.51 -9.34
N THR A 21 -6.01 8.77 -10.03
CA THR A 21 -7.18 7.90 -9.96
C THR A 21 -6.92 6.62 -10.72
N LEU A 22 -7.17 5.47 -10.08
CA LEU A 22 -7.10 4.17 -10.75
C LEU A 22 -8.08 4.17 -11.92
N LYS A 23 -7.59 3.81 -13.11
CA LYS A 23 -8.34 3.88 -14.38
C LYS A 23 -9.73 3.26 -14.26
N ASP A 24 -10.73 3.97 -14.78
CA ASP A 24 -12.14 3.57 -14.80
C ASP A 24 -12.76 3.34 -13.39
N THR A 25 -12.16 3.95 -12.36
CA THR A 25 -12.66 3.97 -10.97
C THR A 25 -12.48 5.38 -10.37
N GLY A 26 -12.90 5.59 -9.12
CA GLY A 26 -12.57 6.78 -8.31
C GLY A 26 -11.55 6.53 -7.20
N ILE A 27 -10.85 5.40 -7.24
CA ILE A 27 -9.93 5.03 -6.15
C ILE A 27 -8.64 5.83 -6.32
N PRO A 28 -8.22 6.62 -5.32
CA PRO A 28 -7.00 7.40 -5.42
C PRO A 28 -5.79 6.52 -5.11
N LEU A 29 -4.79 6.55 -5.98
CA LEU A 29 -3.51 5.89 -5.80
C LEU A 29 -2.42 6.94 -5.62
N VAL A 30 -1.52 6.71 -4.68
CA VAL A 30 -0.33 7.54 -4.49
C VAL A 30 0.74 7.06 -5.46
N LYS A 31 1.18 7.95 -6.36
CA LYS A 31 2.23 7.69 -7.33
C LYS A 31 3.43 8.59 -7.06
N LEU A 32 4.64 8.03 -7.13
CA LEU A 32 5.87 8.82 -7.05
C LEU A 32 5.96 9.79 -8.24
N LEU A 33 6.44 11.00 -7.99
CA LEU A 33 6.75 11.96 -9.03
C LEU A 33 7.93 11.50 -9.89
N MET A 34 7.97 12.01 -11.11
CA MET A 34 9.11 11.87 -12.01
C MET A 34 9.96 13.14 -11.95
N SER A 35 11.28 13.00 -12.10
CA SER A 35 12.19 14.14 -12.19
C SER A 35 11.84 15.02 -13.39
N GLU A 36 11.93 16.33 -13.22
CA GLU A 36 11.71 17.27 -14.33
C GLU A 36 12.72 17.04 -15.45
N ASN A 37 12.28 17.18 -16.70
CA ASN A 37 13.11 17.05 -17.92
C ASN A 37 13.88 15.71 -18.04
N SER A 38 13.41 14.65 -17.36
CA SER A 38 14.12 13.37 -17.26
C SER A 38 13.57 12.26 -18.16
N ASN A 39 12.64 12.57 -19.06
CA ASN A 39 11.93 11.60 -19.89
C ASN A 39 11.26 10.47 -19.05
N GLY A 40 10.71 10.82 -17.88
CA GLY A 40 9.98 9.88 -17.02
C GLY A 40 10.82 9.11 -16.02
N ALA A 41 12.03 9.58 -15.68
CA ALA A 41 12.81 8.99 -14.60
C ALA A 41 12.17 9.28 -13.22
N CYS A 42 12.22 8.31 -12.31
CA CYS A 42 11.75 8.48 -10.94
C CYS A 42 12.49 9.63 -10.23
N ILE A 43 11.79 10.40 -9.38
CA ILE A 43 12.36 11.49 -8.57
C ILE A 43 13.55 11.07 -7.68
N PHE A 44 13.66 9.79 -7.37
CA PHE A 44 14.76 9.24 -6.57
C PHE A 44 15.91 8.65 -7.41
N LEU A 45 15.85 8.71 -8.73
CA LEU A 45 16.93 8.22 -9.59
C LEU A 45 18.06 9.25 -9.64
N ASP A 46 19.20 8.90 -9.05
CA ASP A 46 20.47 9.59 -9.26
C ASP A 46 21.17 8.99 -10.49
N GLY A 47 21.56 9.84 -11.44
CA GLY A 47 22.13 9.39 -12.71
C GLY A 47 23.45 8.60 -12.60
N SER A 48 24.14 8.70 -11.47
CA SER A 48 25.43 8.01 -11.24
C SER A 48 25.33 6.88 -10.21
N LYS A 49 24.46 7.01 -9.21
CA LYS A 49 24.34 6.10 -8.06
C LYS A 49 23.11 5.21 -8.12
N GLY A 50 22.22 5.43 -9.09
CA GLY A 50 20.94 4.74 -9.17
C GLY A 50 19.92 5.28 -8.16
N CYS A 51 19.01 4.42 -7.68
CA CYS A 51 17.94 4.84 -6.78
C CYS A 51 18.49 5.23 -5.40
N SER A 52 18.33 6.50 -5.01
CA SER A 52 18.80 7.04 -3.73
C SER A 52 18.10 6.42 -2.50
N ILE A 53 16.91 5.85 -2.71
CA ILE A 53 16.15 5.12 -1.68
C ILE A 53 16.10 3.62 -1.95
N TYR A 54 17.11 3.03 -2.62
CA TYR A 54 17.06 1.64 -3.10
C TYR A 54 16.57 0.65 -2.03
N GLN A 55 17.13 0.68 -0.82
CA GLN A 55 16.73 -0.21 0.28
C GLN A 55 15.31 0.04 0.82
N ASN A 56 14.68 1.14 0.45
CA ASN A 56 13.35 1.54 0.89
C ASN A 56 12.36 1.69 -0.26
N ARG A 57 12.72 1.23 -1.47
CA ARG A 57 11.89 1.30 -2.68
C ARG A 57 10.57 0.52 -2.49
N PRO A 58 9.46 0.96 -3.10
CA PRO A 58 8.14 0.35 -2.93
C PRO A 58 8.09 -1.06 -3.53
N GLN A 59 7.05 -1.83 -3.16
CA GLN A 59 6.88 -3.22 -3.64
C GLN A 59 6.95 -3.30 -5.16
N VAL A 60 6.27 -2.39 -5.87
CA VAL A 60 6.27 -2.36 -7.35
C VAL A 60 7.68 -2.29 -7.96
N CYS A 61 8.60 -1.54 -7.34
CA CYS A 61 9.99 -1.48 -7.78
C CYS A 61 10.83 -2.69 -7.35
N ARG A 62 10.46 -3.38 -6.27
CA ARG A 62 11.14 -4.61 -5.79
C ARG A 62 10.72 -5.84 -6.57
N SER A 63 9.46 -5.88 -7.00
CA SER A 63 8.91 -7.03 -7.71
C SER A 63 9.47 -7.14 -9.12
N TYR A 64 9.79 -6.02 -9.80
CA TYR A 64 10.38 -6.04 -11.14
C TYR A 64 11.57 -7.00 -11.23
N PRO A 65 11.65 -7.88 -12.27
CA PRO A 65 10.80 -7.93 -13.46
C PRO A 65 9.52 -8.77 -13.31
N LEU A 66 9.15 -9.17 -12.09
CA LEU A 66 7.93 -9.93 -11.85
C LEU A 66 6.73 -8.98 -11.70
N GLY A 67 5.72 -9.21 -12.53
CA GLY A 67 4.37 -8.68 -12.34
C GLY A 67 3.54 -9.62 -11.46
N LEU A 68 2.67 -9.02 -10.66
CA LEU A 68 1.66 -9.72 -9.86
C LEU A 68 0.27 -9.23 -10.28
N GLY A 69 -0.54 -10.15 -10.80
CA GLY A 69 -1.96 -9.98 -10.96
C GLY A 69 -2.68 -10.72 -9.84
N THR A 70 -3.59 -10.05 -9.15
CA THR A 70 -4.45 -10.69 -8.16
C THR A 70 -5.85 -10.80 -8.73
N LEU A 71 -6.44 -12.00 -8.65
CA LEU A 71 -7.85 -12.17 -8.95
C LEU A 71 -8.65 -11.34 -7.93
N ASP A 72 -9.69 -10.69 -8.44
CA ASP A 72 -10.63 -9.98 -7.59
C ASP A 72 -11.26 -11.00 -6.63
N PRO A 73 -11.14 -10.81 -5.30
CA PRO A 73 -11.65 -11.77 -4.31
C PRO A 73 -13.15 -12.08 -4.48
N ARG A 74 -13.92 -11.16 -5.08
CA ARG A 74 -15.35 -11.39 -5.37
C ARG A 74 -15.60 -12.47 -6.42
N HIS A 75 -14.57 -12.81 -7.20
CA HIS A 75 -14.57 -13.87 -8.20
C HIS A 75 -13.86 -15.13 -7.71
N GLU A 76 -13.60 -15.27 -6.40
CA GLU A 76 -12.99 -16.49 -5.83
C GLU A 76 -13.80 -17.75 -6.19
N LYS A 77 -15.13 -17.65 -6.26
CA LYS A 77 -16.02 -18.75 -6.69
C LYS A 77 -15.83 -19.19 -8.16
N LEU A 78 -15.14 -18.38 -8.98
CA LEU A 78 -14.78 -18.73 -10.35
C LEU A 78 -13.42 -19.44 -10.43
N GLN A 79 -12.69 -19.57 -9.32
CA GLN A 79 -11.44 -20.31 -9.28
C GLN A 79 -11.71 -21.80 -9.36
N THR A 80 -10.93 -22.47 -10.20
CA THR A 80 -10.90 -23.94 -10.19
C THR A 80 -10.13 -24.41 -8.95
N GLU A 81 -10.52 -25.54 -8.38
CA GLU A 81 -9.82 -26.12 -7.23
C GLU A 81 -8.32 -26.29 -7.55
N GLY A 82 -7.45 -25.74 -6.69
CA GLY A 82 -5.99 -25.72 -6.88
C GLY A 82 -5.43 -24.56 -7.72
N GLN A 83 -6.28 -23.67 -8.26
CA GLN A 83 -5.82 -22.46 -8.96
C GLN A 83 -5.39 -21.40 -7.95
N SER A 84 -4.21 -20.82 -8.16
CA SER A 84 -3.73 -19.69 -7.35
C SER A 84 -4.62 -18.44 -7.60
N PRO A 85 -5.03 -17.70 -6.54
CA PRO A 85 -5.66 -16.38 -6.68
C PRO A 85 -4.71 -15.33 -7.26
N GLU A 86 -3.41 -15.63 -7.30
CA GLU A 86 -2.36 -14.76 -7.80
C GLU A 86 -1.77 -15.34 -9.10
N ALA A 87 -1.79 -14.54 -10.16
CA ALA A 87 -1.06 -14.77 -11.40
C ALA A 87 0.27 -14.00 -11.36
N ARG A 88 1.37 -14.66 -11.70
CA ARG A 88 2.68 -14.00 -11.83
C ARG A 88 3.16 -14.10 -13.26
N PHE A 89 3.73 -13.02 -13.75
CA PHE A 89 4.24 -12.93 -15.12
C PHE A 89 5.57 -12.19 -15.13
N MET A 90 6.39 -12.46 -16.15
CA MET A 90 7.65 -11.77 -16.33
C MET A 90 7.43 -10.59 -17.27
N ILE A 91 7.86 -9.42 -16.85
CA ILE A 91 7.97 -8.22 -17.66
C ILE A 91 9.32 -8.31 -18.37
N GLN A 92 9.31 -8.20 -19.70
CA GLN A 92 10.51 -8.19 -20.51
C GLN A 92 10.48 -6.94 -21.39
N GLU A 93 11.49 -6.11 -21.24
CA GLU A 93 11.66 -4.88 -21.98
C GLU A 93 13.07 -4.86 -22.56
N ASP A 94 13.22 -4.42 -23.82
CA ASP A 94 14.50 -4.44 -24.53
C ASP A 94 15.61 -3.67 -23.80
N MET A 95 15.22 -2.64 -23.03
CA MET A 95 16.14 -1.84 -22.22
C MET A 95 16.68 -2.57 -20.98
N CYS A 96 16.03 -3.65 -20.53
CA CYS A 96 16.41 -4.38 -19.33
C CYS A 96 17.50 -5.42 -19.62
N LYS A 97 18.76 -4.98 -19.54
CA LYS A 97 19.93 -5.86 -19.71
C LYS A 97 20.06 -6.92 -18.60
N GLY A 98 19.33 -6.79 -17.49
CA GLY A 98 19.36 -7.77 -16.39
C GLY A 98 18.91 -9.17 -16.80
N HIS A 99 18.10 -9.31 -17.86
CA HIS A 99 17.72 -10.61 -18.41
C HIS A 99 18.86 -11.37 -19.10
N LEU A 100 19.97 -10.68 -19.39
CA LEU A 100 21.16 -11.26 -20.03
C LEU A 100 22.20 -11.75 -19.01
N GLU A 101 21.98 -11.51 -17.72
CA GLU A 101 22.89 -11.94 -16.67
C GLU A 101 22.92 -13.47 -16.57
N PRO A 102 24.08 -14.09 -16.30
CA PRO A 102 24.20 -15.55 -16.21
C PRO A 102 23.53 -16.13 -14.96
N LYS A 103 23.18 -15.29 -13.97
CA LYS A 103 22.58 -15.74 -12.72
C LYS A 103 21.12 -16.12 -12.93
N THR A 104 20.81 -17.39 -12.66
CA THR A 104 19.44 -17.90 -12.67
C THR A 104 18.79 -17.79 -11.30
N TRP A 105 17.48 -17.52 -11.28
CA TRP A 105 16.70 -17.39 -10.07
C TRP A 105 15.48 -18.30 -10.13
N THR A 106 15.14 -18.90 -8.99
CA THR A 106 13.79 -19.39 -8.77
C THR A 106 12.93 -18.25 -8.25
N LEU A 107 11.62 -18.31 -8.49
CA LEU A 107 10.67 -17.29 -8.00
C LEU A 107 10.85 -17.04 -6.49
N LYS A 108 10.88 -18.10 -5.68
CA LYS A 108 11.05 -17.99 -4.23
C LYS A 108 12.33 -17.26 -3.85
N LYS A 109 13.47 -17.64 -4.44
CA LYS A 109 14.77 -17.01 -4.15
C LYS A 109 14.80 -15.54 -4.55
N TRP A 110 14.17 -15.19 -5.67
CA TRP A 110 14.05 -13.80 -6.11
C TRP A 110 13.24 -12.97 -5.11
N MET A 111 12.08 -13.49 -4.68
CA MET A 111 11.21 -12.79 -3.72
C MET A 111 11.86 -12.63 -2.34
N GLU A 112 12.64 -13.62 -1.90
CA GLU A 112 13.46 -13.55 -0.68
C GLU A 112 14.53 -12.46 -0.81
N ASP A 113 15.31 -12.47 -1.90
CA ASP A 113 16.37 -11.49 -2.18
C ASP A 113 15.84 -10.06 -2.30
N GLN A 114 14.70 -9.88 -2.97
CA GLN A 114 14.05 -8.59 -3.13
C GLN A 114 13.19 -8.18 -1.93
N GLY A 115 13.04 -9.04 -0.92
CA GLY A 115 12.26 -8.77 0.29
C GLY A 115 10.75 -8.60 0.04
N THR A 116 10.21 -9.15 -1.04
CA THR A 116 8.80 -8.91 -1.42
C THR A 116 7.82 -9.81 -0.67
N ILE A 117 8.25 -10.94 -0.10
CA ILE A 117 7.35 -11.88 0.60
C ILE A 117 6.58 -11.20 1.73
N ALA A 118 7.28 -10.50 2.62
CA ALA A 118 6.65 -9.81 3.75
C ALA A 118 5.80 -8.63 3.28
N MET A 119 6.25 -7.89 2.26
CA MET A 119 5.52 -6.74 1.71
C MET A 119 4.21 -7.16 1.06
N GLU A 120 4.23 -8.22 0.25
CA GLU A 120 3.04 -8.75 -0.40
C GLU A 120 2.02 -9.26 0.64
N LYS A 121 2.49 -9.97 1.67
CA LYS A 121 1.63 -10.37 2.80
C LYS A 121 1.02 -9.16 3.51
N GLY A 122 1.82 -8.13 3.79
CA GLY A 122 1.37 -6.89 4.43
C GLY A 122 0.39 -6.08 3.58
N ASN A 123 0.46 -6.18 2.26
CA ASN A 123 -0.41 -5.46 1.33
C ASN A 123 -1.76 -6.15 1.07
N LYS A 124 -1.97 -7.40 1.50
CA LYS A 124 -3.24 -8.12 1.28
C LYS A 124 -4.48 -7.37 1.81
N PRO A 125 -4.49 -6.83 3.05
CA PRO A 125 -5.65 -6.07 3.53
C PRO A 125 -5.93 -4.82 2.70
N TRP A 126 -4.88 -4.13 2.23
CA TRP A 126 -5.02 -2.97 1.35
C TRP A 126 -5.65 -3.35 0.00
N MET A 127 -5.23 -4.47 -0.60
CA MET A 127 -5.81 -5.00 -1.84
C MET A 127 -7.30 -5.34 -1.69
N GLU A 128 -7.69 -5.90 -0.55
CA GLU A 128 -9.10 -6.19 -0.23
C GLU A 128 -9.94 -4.91 -0.17
N ILE A 129 -9.46 -3.87 0.53
CA ILE A 129 -10.12 -2.57 0.59
C ILE A 129 -10.28 -1.97 -0.80
N VAL A 130 -9.23 -2.02 -1.65
CA VAL A 130 -9.30 -1.54 -3.03
C VAL A 130 -10.33 -2.31 -3.85
N ALA A 131 -10.41 -3.63 -3.71
CA ALA A 131 -11.43 -4.44 -4.40
C ALA A 131 -12.86 -4.07 -3.97
N LYS A 132 -13.08 -3.84 -2.66
CA LYS A 132 -14.38 -3.39 -2.13
C LYS A 132 -14.74 -1.97 -2.58
N LEU A 133 -13.79 -1.03 -2.55
CA LEU A 133 -13.98 0.31 -3.09
C LEU A 133 -14.37 0.29 -4.58
N LYS A 134 -13.74 -0.61 -5.35
CA LYS A 134 -14.08 -0.82 -6.77
C LYS A 134 -15.50 -1.37 -6.92
N ALA A 135 -15.91 -2.28 -6.03
CA ALA A 135 -17.26 -2.82 -5.99
C ALA A 135 -18.33 -1.75 -5.70
N MET A 136 -18.01 -0.80 -4.82
CA MET A 136 -18.88 0.34 -4.49
C MET A 136 -18.96 1.39 -5.59
N LYS A 137 -18.14 1.29 -6.65
CA LYS A 137 -18.03 2.31 -7.72
C LYS A 137 -17.76 3.71 -7.15
N ILE A 138 -16.86 3.78 -6.16
CA ILE A 138 -16.44 5.06 -5.58
C ILE A 138 -15.95 5.99 -6.68
N ASN A 139 -16.27 7.29 -6.56
CA ASN A 139 -15.92 8.37 -7.47
C ASN A 139 -15.62 9.65 -6.69
N ASP A 140 -15.30 10.73 -7.39
CA ASP A 140 -14.84 11.99 -6.81
C ASP A 140 -15.91 12.72 -5.96
N LYS A 141 -17.14 12.19 -5.88
CA LYS A 141 -18.18 12.70 -4.96
C LYS A 141 -18.02 12.17 -3.53
N GLN A 142 -17.33 11.05 -3.34
CA GLN A 142 -17.06 10.44 -2.03
C GLN A 142 -15.78 10.98 -1.39
N ASN A 143 -15.67 12.31 -1.30
CA ASN A 143 -14.46 13.00 -0.79
C ASN A 143 -14.11 12.58 0.63
N HIS A 144 -15.11 12.28 1.47
CA HIS A 144 -14.88 11.85 2.84
C HIS A 144 -14.21 10.47 2.90
N GLU A 145 -14.80 9.48 2.23
CA GLU A 145 -14.29 8.11 2.15
C GLU A 145 -12.89 8.06 1.52
N ILE A 146 -12.68 8.84 0.45
CA ILE A 146 -11.38 9.03 -0.19
C ILE A 146 -10.36 9.59 0.81
N SER A 147 -10.73 10.59 1.59
CA SER A 147 -9.83 11.19 2.59
C SER A 147 -9.46 10.20 3.69
N LEU A 148 -10.42 9.41 4.20
CA LEU A 148 -10.15 8.37 5.19
C LEU A 148 -9.20 7.32 4.63
N PHE A 149 -9.46 6.85 3.40
CA PHE A 149 -8.62 5.87 2.71
C PHE A 149 -7.18 6.37 2.54
N ILE A 150 -7.00 7.62 2.09
CA ILE A 150 -5.66 8.22 1.94
C ILE A 150 -4.95 8.33 3.29
N MET A 151 -5.65 8.83 4.31
CA MET A 151 -5.08 9.03 5.65
C MET A 151 -4.56 7.70 6.22
N ALA A 152 -5.41 6.67 6.30
CA ALA A 152 -5.03 5.42 6.92
C ALA A 152 -4.09 4.55 6.05
N SER A 153 -4.11 4.69 4.71
CA SER A 153 -3.26 3.88 3.82
C SER A 153 -1.89 4.49 3.52
N TYR A 154 -1.79 5.83 3.46
CA TYR A 154 -0.58 6.50 2.97
C TYR A 154 -0.06 7.59 3.91
N ASP A 155 -0.93 8.27 4.66
CA ASP A 155 -0.53 9.32 5.61
C ASP A 155 -0.53 8.82 7.06
N LEU A 156 0.36 7.86 7.33
CA LEU A 156 0.38 7.15 8.61
C LEU A 156 0.65 8.07 9.83
N ASP A 157 1.33 9.20 9.63
CA ASP A 157 1.60 10.15 10.72
C ASP A 157 0.34 10.97 11.05
N THR A 158 -0.43 11.41 10.05
CA THR A 158 -1.75 12.01 10.28
C THR A 158 -2.73 11.00 10.86
N PHE A 159 -2.70 9.73 10.40
CA PHE A 159 -3.53 8.68 11.00
C PHE A 159 -3.17 8.43 12.47
N ARG A 160 -1.88 8.46 12.82
CA ARG A 160 -1.44 8.38 14.22
C ARG A 160 -2.05 9.50 15.06
N GLN A 161 -2.00 10.74 14.58
CA GLN A 161 -2.58 11.89 15.27
C GLN A 161 -4.10 11.73 15.41
N PHE A 162 -4.77 11.26 14.36
CA PHE A 162 -6.19 10.93 14.41
C PHE A 162 -6.50 9.90 15.51
N VAL A 163 -5.70 8.85 15.66
CA VAL A 163 -5.93 7.84 16.71
C VAL A 163 -5.65 8.36 18.11
N PHE A 164 -4.53 9.07 18.32
CA PHE A 164 -4.01 9.38 19.66
C PHE A 164 -4.29 10.80 20.15
N GLU A 165 -4.53 11.75 19.26
CA GLU A 165 -4.70 13.18 19.58
C GLU A 165 -6.14 13.66 19.34
N SER A 166 -7.04 12.77 18.93
CA SER A 166 -8.48 13.04 18.81
C SER A 166 -9.30 12.22 19.81
N SER A 167 -10.63 12.36 19.78
CA SER A 167 -11.56 11.55 20.58
C SER A 167 -11.68 10.08 20.11
N PHE A 168 -10.79 9.59 19.24
CA PHE A 168 -10.89 8.25 18.67
C PHE A 168 -10.88 7.15 19.75
N LEU A 169 -9.88 7.12 20.64
CA LEU A 169 -9.78 6.12 21.72
C LEU A 169 -10.85 6.32 22.81
N GLU A 170 -11.50 7.48 22.86
CA GLU A 170 -12.67 7.70 23.70
C GLU A 170 -13.92 7.03 23.11
N ARG A 171 -14.06 7.03 21.78
CA ARG A 171 -15.25 6.55 21.05
C ARG A 171 -15.20 5.09 20.61
N PHE A 172 -14.01 4.50 20.48
CA PHE A 172 -13.84 3.13 19.98
C PHE A 172 -13.30 2.18 21.05
N GLU A 173 -13.76 0.93 21.01
CA GLU A 173 -13.24 -0.16 21.85
C GLU A 173 -11.91 -0.66 21.27
N VAL A 174 -10.81 -0.30 21.93
CA VAL A 174 -9.46 -0.76 21.60
C VAL A 174 -8.80 -1.22 22.89
N ASP A 175 -8.34 -2.47 22.91
CA ASP A 175 -7.69 -3.03 24.11
C ASP A 175 -6.29 -2.42 24.33
N ILE A 176 -5.83 -2.47 25.58
CA ILE A 176 -4.57 -1.83 25.99
C ILE A 176 -3.33 -2.41 25.27
N ASN A 177 -3.36 -3.68 24.87
CA ASN A 177 -2.22 -4.29 24.17
C ASN A 177 -2.14 -3.77 22.74
N THR A 178 -3.29 -3.66 22.06
CA THR A 178 -3.39 -3.02 20.75
C THR A 178 -2.94 -1.56 20.81
N ILE A 179 -3.40 -0.77 21.79
CA ILE A 179 -2.98 0.63 21.96
C ILE A 179 -1.46 0.73 22.11
N LYS A 180 -0.84 -0.10 22.95
CA LYS A 180 0.62 -0.12 23.13
C LYS A 180 1.34 -0.46 21.82
N SER A 181 0.87 -1.49 21.11
CA SER A 181 1.48 -1.95 19.85
C SER A 181 1.43 -0.87 18.76
N ILE A 182 0.25 -0.27 18.52
CA ILE A 182 0.11 0.77 17.47
C ILE A 182 0.80 2.09 17.86
N TYR A 183 1.07 2.31 19.17
CA TYR A 183 1.88 3.44 19.62
C TYR A 183 3.36 3.24 19.31
N SER A 184 3.92 2.05 19.48
CA SER A 184 5.36 1.79 19.30
C SER A 184 5.77 1.40 17.88
N GLU A 185 4.87 0.76 17.12
CA GLU A 185 5.22 0.12 15.85
C GLU A 185 4.39 0.66 14.68
N GLN A 186 5.07 1.20 13.67
CA GLN A 186 4.41 1.74 12.48
C GLN A 186 3.67 0.65 11.67
N GLU A 187 4.22 -0.56 11.59
CA GLU A 187 3.55 -1.67 10.88
C GLU A 187 2.25 -2.06 11.57
N SER A 188 2.25 -2.09 12.91
CA SER A 188 1.06 -2.38 13.71
C SER A 188 0.02 -1.27 13.58
N LEU A 189 0.44 0.00 13.54
CA LEU A 189 -0.46 1.13 13.25
C LEU A 189 -1.06 1.06 11.84
N LEU A 190 -0.28 0.67 10.83
CA LEU A 190 -0.78 0.50 9.45
C LEU A 190 -1.81 -0.63 9.37
N LYS A 191 -1.54 -1.78 10.00
CA LYS A 191 -2.51 -2.89 10.08
C LYS A 191 -3.80 -2.46 10.77
N PHE A 192 -3.69 -1.73 11.88
CA PHE A 192 -4.84 -1.16 12.56
C PHE A 192 -5.62 -0.17 11.67
N GLY A 193 -4.92 0.63 10.86
CA GLY A 193 -5.55 1.49 9.85
C GLY A 193 -6.36 0.72 8.82
N MET A 194 -5.89 -0.44 8.37
CA MET A 194 -6.65 -1.29 7.44
C MET A 194 -7.92 -1.86 8.10
N GLU A 195 -7.81 -2.36 9.33
CA GLU A 195 -8.97 -2.83 10.12
C GLU A 195 -9.99 -1.69 10.37
N TRP A 196 -9.51 -0.50 10.67
CA TRP A 196 -10.36 0.67 10.88
C TRP A 196 -11.06 1.11 9.59
N LEU A 197 -10.38 1.05 8.44
CA LEU A 197 -11.00 1.33 7.14
C LEU A 197 -12.10 0.32 6.80
N LEU A 198 -11.96 -0.95 7.17
CA LEU A 198 -13.03 -1.93 6.97
C LEU A 198 -14.32 -1.52 7.71
N PHE A 199 -14.17 -1.04 8.95
CA PHE A 199 -15.29 -0.47 9.71
C PHE A 199 -15.80 0.82 9.09
N ALA A 200 -14.92 1.81 8.87
CA ALA A 200 -15.31 3.16 8.48
C ALA A 200 -15.94 3.23 7.08
N LEU A 201 -15.53 2.36 6.16
CA LEU A 201 -15.99 2.37 4.77
C LEU A 201 -17.08 1.33 4.48
N PHE A 202 -17.08 0.20 5.19
CA PHE A 202 -17.95 -0.94 4.86
C PHE A 202 -18.77 -1.46 6.05
N ASN A 203 -18.60 -0.89 7.25
CA ASN A 203 -19.20 -1.39 8.49
C ASN A 203 -18.81 -2.86 8.81
N GLU A 204 -17.62 -3.26 8.39
CA GLU A 204 -17.03 -4.58 8.59
C GLU A 204 -15.89 -4.53 9.63
N GLY A 205 -15.15 -5.63 9.79
CA GLY A 205 -14.00 -5.70 10.69
C GLY A 205 -14.37 -5.86 12.16
N THR A 206 -13.34 -5.78 13.02
CA THR A 206 -13.43 -6.08 14.46
C THR A 206 -13.63 -4.84 15.33
N ILE A 207 -13.32 -3.65 14.82
CA ILE A 207 -13.44 -2.39 15.56
C ILE A 207 -14.93 -2.07 15.78
N ARG A 208 -15.25 -1.67 17.01
CA ARG A 208 -16.61 -1.30 17.43
C ARG A 208 -16.60 0.04 18.16
N PRO A 209 -17.62 0.90 17.94
CA PRO A 209 -17.82 2.05 18.80
C PRO A 209 -18.17 1.57 20.21
N LYS A 210 -17.73 2.30 21.23
CA LYS A 210 -18.19 2.06 22.60
C LYS A 210 -19.69 2.28 22.65
N VAL A 211 -20.41 1.32 23.20
CA VAL A 211 -21.83 1.48 23.48
C VAL A 211 -21.95 2.50 24.62
N ASN A 212 -22.51 3.68 24.34
CA ASN A 212 -22.93 4.59 25.40
C ASN A 212 -23.96 3.85 26.27
N LYS A 213 -23.59 3.53 27.51
CA LYS A 213 -24.56 3.16 28.55
C LYS A 213 -25.15 4.40 29.17
#